data_AF-A0A1L0C251-F1
#
_entry.id   AF-A0A1L0C251-F1
#
_cell.length_a   1.000
_cell.length_b   1.000
_cell.length_c   1.000
_cell.angle_alpha   90.00
_cell.angle_beta   90.00
_cell.angle_gamma   90.00
#
_symmetry.space_group_name_H-M   'P 1'
#
loop_
_entity.id
_entity.type
_entity.pdbx_description
1 polymer ?
#
loop_
_entity_poly.entity_id
_entity_poly.type
_entity_poly.pdbx_seq_one_letter_code
_entity_poly.pdbx_strand_id
1 'polypeptide(L)'
;MSDILTEIFPLEVIELIFLFMTERPLKILYENLPANSTLRLMARSRLLKPVSVRELGELMRLAKLDTPIGKLDLPGKTELLLFLKDNPSFVTGISHVHIDDHDWDESKYSILKEIQFSSYSLEAALLYHFDPSQVPLTLTLLTLQFIYEPTRKRIGGWPSSLTSLSIYNHQSVYLIELPLTLKVLSCSGVNRVWHKFPPKLEGLYFSDTCWITSHDFEFPKSLRTLCTMYCDIPDVQKILDKLPGSLKELEFRRNEGSDFSSLEFPNSIEYLSLAESDIDSLDGYVFPKSLKELLLVDTKVPRDKFHYLPGVDVII
;
A
#
# COMPACT_ATOMS: atom_id res chain seq x y z
N MET A 1 25.30 21.34 -17.28
CA MET A 1 25.81 20.97 -15.94
C MET A 1 26.48 19.62 -16.07
N SER A 2 27.72 19.47 -15.61
CA SER A 2 28.39 18.16 -15.52
C SER A 2 27.68 17.27 -14.49
N ASP A 3 27.90 15.95 -14.56
CA ASP A 3 27.31 14.91 -13.70
C ASP A 3 27.77 14.99 -12.22
N ILE A 4 28.00 16.19 -11.68
CA ILE A 4 28.42 16.49 -10.30
C ILE A 4 27.53 15.78 -9.28
N LEU A 5 26.23 15.62 -9.55
CA LEU A 5 25.35 14.92 -8.61
C LEU A 5 25.78 13.45 -8.41
N THR A 6 26.27 12.77 -9.45
CA THR A 6 26.80 11.40 -9.34
C THR A 6 28.17 11.32 -8.67
N GLU A 7 28.89 12.43 -8.59
CA GLU A 7 30.15 12.54 -7.84
C GLU A 7 29.89 12.75 -6.33
N ILE A 8 28.72 13.28 -5.97
CA ILE A 8 28.35 13.65 -4.60
C ILE A 8 27.43 12.62 -3.95
N PHE A 9 26.49 12.03 -4.70
CA PHE A 9 25.47 11.14 -4.17
C PHE A 9 25.43 9.80 -4.93
N PRO A 10 25.16 8.68 -4.24
CA PRO A 10 24.81 7.42 -4.88
C PRO A 10 23.56 7.56 -5.77
N LEU A 11 23.47 6.77 -6.85
CA LEU A 11 22.36 6.84 -7.80
C LEU A 11 21.00 6.63 -7.14
N GLU A 12 20.93 5.80 -6.10
CA GLU A 12 19.70 5.53 -5.34
C GLU A 12 19.19 6.77 -4.60
N VAL A 13 20.12 7.60 -4.10
CA VAL A 13 19.80 8.86 -3.43
C VAL A 13 19.34 9.90 -4.45
N ILE A 14 19.97 9.94 -5.63
CA ILE A 14 19.56 10.84 -6.72
C ILE A 14 18.18 10.46 -7.26
N GLU A 15 17.89 9.16 -7.35
CA GLU A 15 16.59 8.67 -7.76
C GLU A 15 15.48 9.10 -6.79
N LEU A 16 15.74 9.01 -5.48
CA LEU A 16 14.86 9.57 -4.44
C LEU A 16 14.68 11.07 -4.60
N ILE A 17 15.74 11.83 -4.89
CA ILE A 17 15.63 13.27 -5.13
C ILE A 17 14.72 13.56 -6.33
N PHE A 18 14.92 12.85 -7.45
CA PHE A 18 14.11 13.05 -8.65
C PHE A 18 12.65 12.64 -8.46
N LEU A 19 12.37 11.64 -7.61
CA LEU A 19 11.01 11.25 -7.22
C LEU A 19 10.23 12.42 -6.58
N PHE A 20 10.89 13.27 -5.79
CA PHE A 20 10.25 14.40 -5.11
C PHE A 20 10.33 15.71 -5.90
N MET A 21 10.99 15.73 -7.07
CA MET A 21 11.00 16.91 -7.94
C MET A 21 9.67 17.04 -8.69
N THR A 22 9.15 18.26 -8.76
CA THR A 22 8.00 18.56 -9.62
C THR A 22 8.41 18.55 -11.10
N GLU A 23 7.44 18.36 -12.00
CA GLU A 23 7.68 18.20 -13.45
C GLU A 23 8.53 19.34 -14.04
N ARG A 24 8.29 20.58 -13.64
CA ARG A 24 8.98 21.76 -14.20
C ARG A 24 10.48 21.80 -13.84
N PRO A 25 10.90 21.71 -12.56
CA PRO A 25 12.31 21.53 -12.19
C PRO A 25 12.98 20.35 -12.88
N LEU A 26 12.29 19.22 -12.98
CA LEU A 26 12.83 18.01 -13.57
C LEU A 26 13.04 18.14 -15.08
N LYS A 27 12.13 18.86 -15.77
CA LYS A 27 12.23 19.19 -17.19
C LYS A 27 13.40 20.12 -17.47
N ILE A 28 13.56 21.15 -16.64
CA ILE A 28 14.72 22.06 -16.70
C ILE A 28 16.02 21.28 -16.49
N LEU A 29 16.05 20.38 -15.50
CA LEU A 29 17.20 19.53 -15.25
C LEU A 29 17.53 18.65 -16.47
N TYR A 30 16.52 17.94 -16.99
CA TYR A 30 16.64 17.11 -18.18
C TYR A 30 17.19 17.85 -19.40
N GLU A 31 16.66 19.05 -19.69
CA GLU A 31 17.08 19.86 -20.84
C GLU A 31 18.56 20.29 -20.75
N ASN A 32 19.07 20.50 -19.52
CA ASN A 32 20.41 21.02 -19.24
C ASN A 32 21.49 19.95 -18.98
N LEU A 33 21.14 18.67 -18.98
CA LEU A 33 22.08 17.55 -18.82
C LEU A 33 22.65 17.10 -20.18
N PRO A 34 23.87 16.54 -20.26
CA PRO A 34 24.41 16.01 -21.51
C PRO A 34 23.56 14.86 -22.08
N ALA A 35 23.51 14.71 -23.42
CA ALA A 35 22.71 13.66 -24.09
C ALA A 35 23.02 12.23 -23.59
N ASN A 36 24.26 11.99 -23.18
CA ASN A 36 24.77 10.68 -22.78
C ASN A 36 24.79 10.49 -21.25
N SER A 37 24.23 11.42 -20.49
CA SER A 37 24.26 11.41 -19.01
C SER A 37 23.25 10.41 -18.44
N THR A 38 23.70 9.58 -17.49
CA THR A 38 22.84 8.71 -16.68
C THR A 38 21.75 9.51 -15.96
N LEU A 39 22.08 10.70 -15.47
CA LEU A 39 21.12 11.61 -14.85
C LEU A 39 20.07 12.10 -15.85
N ARG A 40 20.46 12.33 -17.11
CA ARG A 40 19.50 12.73 -18.16
C ARG A 40 18.51 11.62 -18.44
N LEU A 41 18.95 10.36 -18.42
CA LEU A 41 18.09 9.20 -18.57
C LEU A 41 17.13 9.05 -17.38
N MET A 42 17.61 9.24 -16.14
CA MET A 42 16.78 9.23 -14.93
C MET A 42 15.77 10.38 -14.90
N ALA A 43 16.16 11.59 -15.28
CA ALA A 43 15.24 12.72 -15.36
C ALA A 43 14.20 12.49 -16.46
N ARG A 44 14.61 11.93 -17.61
CA ARG A 44 13.71 11.57 -18.71
C ARG A 44 12.67 10.53 -18.30
N SER A 45 13.08 9.47 -17.60
CA SER A 45 12.14 8.42 -17.15
C SER A 45 11.06 8.98 -16.23
N ARG A 46 11.44 9.91 -15.35
CA ARG A 46 10.52 10.59 -14.43
C ARG A 46 9.62 11.62 -15.12
N LEU A 47 10.09 12.24 -16.20
CA LEU A 47 9.28 13.12 -17.06
C LEU A 47 8.32 12.35 -17.96
N LEU A 48 8.59 11.08 -18.23
CA LEU A 48 7.62 10.19 -18.84
C LEU A 48 6.56 9.84 -17.81
N LYS A 49 5.36 10.39 -18.04
CA LYS A 49 4.13 10.01 -17.36
C LYS A 49 4.01 8.48 -17.30
N PRO A 50 3.33 7.92 -16.28
CA PRO A 50 2.94 6.53 -16.28
C PRO A 50 2.35 6.17 -17.65
N VAL A 51 2.98 5.20 -18.32
CA VAL A 51 2.53 4.72 -19.62
C VAL A 51 1.70 3.48 -19.35
N SER A 52 0.45 3.47 -19.81
CA SER A 52 -0.38 2.28 -19.76
C SER A 52 -0.49 1.67 -21.15
N VAL A 53 -0.33 0.36 -21.23
CA VAL A 53 -0.56 -0.43 -22.44
C VAL A 53 -1.63 -1.48 -22.17
N ARG A 54 -2.44 -1.80 -23.18
CA ARG A 54 -3.53 -2.80 -23.08
C ARG A 54 -3.33 -4.00 -24.00
N GLU A 55 -2.52 -3.82 -25.04
CA GLU A 55 -2.30 -4.81 -26.09
C GLU A 55 -0.86 -4.81 -26.59
N LEU A 56 -0.46 -5.93 -27.20
CA LEU A 56 0.92 -6.16 -27.64
C LEU A 56 1.38 -5.10 -28.65
N GLY A 57 0.49 -4.63 -29.52
CA GLY A 57 0.80 -3.60 -30.52
C GLY A 57 1.27 -2.28 -29.90
N GLU A 58 0.68 -1.87 -28.78
CA GLU A 58 1.08 -0.65 -28.05
C GLU A 58 2.46 -0.83 -27.42
N LEU A 59 2.70 -1.98 -26.77
CA LEU A 59 3.97 -2.31 -26.14
C LEU A 59 5.11 -2.39 -27.17
N MET A 60 4.86 -2.99 -28.34
CA MET A 60 5.80 -3.04 -29.45
C MET A 60 6.14 -1.65 -30.00
N ARG A 61 5.16 -0.75 -30.11
CA ARG A 61 5.40 0.63 -30.53
C ARG A 61 6.25 1.38 -29.50
N LEU A 62 5.94 1.18 -28.22
CA LEU A 62 6.67 1.78 -27.11
C LEU A 62 8.13 1.33 -27.08
N ALA A 63 8.39 0.04 -27.26
CA ALA A 63 9.75 -0.50 -27.31
C ALA A 63 10.59 0.07 -28.46
N LYS A 64 9.97 0.42 -29.60
CA LYS A 64 10.65 1.06 -30.75
C LYS A 64 11.07 2.50 -30.48
N LEU A 65 10.47 3.18 -29.50
CA LEU A 65 10.80 4.56 -29.18
C LEU A 65 12.14 4.69 -28.44
N ASP A 66 12.72 3.58 -27.96
CA ASP A 66 14.00 3.51 -27.26
C ASP A 66 14.15 4.61 -26.17
N THR A 67 13.07 4.79 -25.42
CA THR A 67 12.95 5.84 -24.43
C THR A 67 12.71 5.20 -23.06
N PRO A 68 13.52 5.52 -22.03
CA PRO A 68 13.35 5.05 -20.67
C PRO A 68 11.98 5.40 -20.12
N ILE A 69 11.31 4.46 -19.47
CA ILE A 69 9.96 4.61 -18.94
C ILE A 69 10.04 4.65 -17.42
N GLY A 70 9.48 5.69 -16.79
CA GLY A 70 9.43 5.76 -15.33
C GLY A 70 8.51 4.72 -14.73
N LYS A 71 7.30 4.59 -15.26
CA LYS A 71 6.32 3.57 -14.86
C LYS A 71 5.59 3.02 -16.08
N LEU A 72 5.57 1.69 -16.21
CA LEU A 72 4.76 0.97 -17.19
C LEU A 72 3.64 0.21 -16.48
N ASP A 73 2.39 0.51 -16.81
CA ASP A 73 1.20 -0.23 -16.37
C ASP A 73 0.72 -1.14 -17.50
N LEU A 74 0.57 -2.43 -17.24
CA LEU A 74 0.14 -3.41 -18.24
C LEU A 74 -0.71 -4.54 -17.63
N PRO A 75 -1.65 -5.13 -18.39
CA PRO A 75 -2.38 -6.30 -17.93
C PRO A 75 -1.49 -7.55 -17.94
N GLY A 76 -1.70 -8.48 -17.01
CA GLY A 76 -0.98 -9.76 -16.89
C GLY A 76 -1.22 -10.77 -18.01
N LYS A 77 -1.53 -10.31 -19.23
CA LYS A 77 -1.70 -11.16 -20.41
C LYS A 77 -0.39 -11.84 -20.77
N THR A 78 -0.45 -13.15 -21.02
CA THR A 78 0.71 -13.97 -21.36
C THR A 78 1.54 -13.40 -22.51
N GLU A 79 0.90 -12.89 -23.56
CA GLU A 79 1.58 -12.27 -24.71
C GLU A 79 2.41 -11.03 -24.35
N LEU A 80 1.98 -10.23 -23.37
CA LEU A 80 2.72 -9.05 -22.92
C LEU A 80 3.88 -9.45 -22.03
N LEU A 81 3.67 -10.41 -21.12
CA LEU A 81 4.72 -10.93 -20.26
C LEU A 81 5.82 -11.63 -21.08
N LEU A 82 5.44 -12.41 -22.10
CA LEU A 82 6.39 -13.00 -23.05
C LEU A 82 7.15 -11.93 -23.83
N PHE A 83 6.50 -10.85 -24.27
CA PHE A 83 7.21 -9.75 -24.92
C PHE A 83 8.27 -9.13 -24.00
N LEU A 84 7.94 -8.88 -22.73
CA LEU A 84 8.93 -8.37 -21.77
C LEU A 84 10.10 -9.34 -21.57
N LYS A 85 9.80 -10.63 -21.42
CA LYS A 85 10.80 -11.70 -21.34
C LYS A 85 11.73 -11.71 -22.55
N ASP A 86 11.17 -11.59 -23.75
CA ASP A 86 11.93 -11.67 -25.01
C ASP A 86 12.67 -10.36 -25.35
N ASN A 87 12.39 -9.26 -24.65
CA ASN A 87 12.98 -7.94 -24.89
C ASN A 87 13.66 -7.38 -23.62
N PRO A 88 14.71 -8.03 -23.09
CA PRO A 88 15.33 -7.63 -21.83
C PRO A 88 15.94 -6.22 -21.88
N SER A 89 16.46 -5.77 -23.03
CA SER A 89 16.99 -4.40 -23.19
C SER A 89 15.91 -3.33 -23.09
N PHE A 90 14.68 -3.65 -23.47
CA PHE A 90 13.54 -2.76 -23.26
C PHE A 90 13.16 -2.72 -21.79
N VAL A 91 13.13 -3.88 -21.11
CA VAL A 91 12.81 -3.99 -19.68
C VAL A 91 13.80 -3.22 -18.81
N THR A 92 15.10 -3.26 -19.10
CA THR A 92 16.09 -2.48 -18.34
C THR A 92 15.93 -0.97 -18.47
N GLY A 93 15.23 -0.50 -19.51
CA GLY A 93 14.84 0.89 -19.67
C GLY A 93 13.65 1.32 -18.81
N ILE A 94 13.00 0.39 -18.09
CA ILE A 94 11.80 0.66 -17.29
C ILE A 94 12.15 0.69 -15.81
N SER A 95 11.89 1.83 -15.14
CA SER A 95 12.19 1.97 -13.71
C SER A 95 11.23 1.16 -12.82
N HIS A 96 9.94 1.13 -13.16
CA HIS A 96 8.94 0.33 -12.45
C HIS A 96 7.88 -0.25 -13.40
N VAL A 97 7.57 -1.54 -13.22
CA VAL A 97 6.49 -2.22 -13.95
C VAL A 97 5.35 -2.53 -12.98
N HIS A 98 4.12 -2.21 -13.36
CA HIS A 98 2.93 -2.63 -12.65
C HIS A 98 2.14 -3.59 -13.53
N ILE A 99 1.88 -4.77 -12.99
CA ILE A 99 1.16 -5.85 -13.66
C ILE A 99 -0.19 -6.01 -12.98
N ASP A 100 -1.27 -5.82 -13.74
CA ASP A 100 -2.64 -6.04 -13.29
C ASP A 100 -3.23 -7.31 -13.94
N ASP A 101 -3.39 -8.36 -13.15
CA ASP A 101 -3.76 -9.69 -13.63
C ASP A 101 -5.04 -10.19 -12.95
N HIS A 102 -6.16 -9.96 -13.62
CA HIS A 102 -7.47 -10.40 -13.13
C HIS A 102 -7.76 -11.90 -13.36
N ASP A 103 -6.86 -12.66 -13.99
CA ASP A 103 -7.04 -14.09 -14.29
C ASP A 103 -5.70 -14.82 -14.09
N TRP A 104 -5.20 -14.76 -12.85
CA TRP A 104 -3.88 -15.28 -12.53
C TRP A 104 -3.80 -16.79 -12.70
N ASP A 105 -2.74 -17.25 -13.37
CA ASP A 105 -2.44 -18.67 -13.56
C ASP A 105 -1.00 -18.98 -13.16
N GLU A 106 -0.76 -20.15 -12.56
CA GLU A 106 0.55 -20.54 -12.04
C GLU A 106 1.62 -20.68 -13.14
N SER A 107 1.25 -20.87 -14.42
CA SER A 107 2.22 -20.88 -15.52
C SER A 107 2.98 -19.55 -15.65
N LYS A 108 2.39 -18.43 -15.20
CA LYS A 108 3.00 -17.10 -15.25
C LYS A 108 4.23 -16.97 -14.36
N TYR A 109 4.37 -17.82 -13.32
CA TYR A 109 5.60 -17.87 -12.53
C TYR A 109 6.83 -18.15 -13.39
N SER A 110 6.73 -19.10 -14.33
CA SER A 110 7.85 -19.45 -15.21
C SER A 110 8.29 -18.27 -16.08
N ILE A 111 7.33 -17.46 -16.53
CA ILE A 111 7.59 -16.28 -17.35
C ILE A 111 8.23 -15.18 -16.52
N LEU A 112 7.61 -14.82 -15.39
CA LEU A 112 8.06 -13.70 -14.55
C LEU A 112 9.48 -13.92 -14.00
N LYS A 113 9.84 -15.15 -13.63
CA LYS A 113 11.20 -15.49 -13.16
C LYS A 113 12.30 -15.18 -14.16
N GLU A 114 11.98 -15.19 -15.45
CA GLU A 114 12.94 -14.90 -16.52
C GLU A 114 13.05 -13.40 -16.83
N ILE A 115 12.16 -12.57 -16.28
CA ILE A 115 12.18 -11.12 -16.51
C ILE A 115 12.98 -10.43 -15.40
N GLN A 116 13.98 -9.64 -15.80
CA GLN A 116 14.83 -8.87 -14.88
C GLN A 116 14.24 -7.48 -14.62
N PHE A 117 13.20 -7.42 -13.79
CA PHE A 117 12.63 -6.13 -13.37
C PHE A 117 13.56 -5.40 -12.40
N SER A 118 13.81 -4.11 -12.64
CA SER A 118 14.45 -3.23 -11.65
C SER A 118 13.59 -3.09 -10.40
N SER A 119 12.29 -2.87 -10.59
CA SER A 119 11.25 -2.87 -9.57
C SER A 119 9.93 -3.22 -10.23
N TYR A 120 9.08 -3.96 -9.54
CA TYR A 120 7.73 -4.16 -10.04
C TYR A 120 6.69 -4.32 -8.92
N SER A 121 5.44 -4.19 -9.33
CA SER A 121 4.25 -4.46 -8.53
C SER A 121 3.32 -5.42 -9.27
N LEU A 122 2.56 -6.18 -8.51
CA LEU A 122 1.65 -7.19 -9.05
C LEU A 122 0.31 -7.12 -8.33
N GLU A 123 -0.76 -7.04 -9.10
CA GLU A 123 -2.12 -7.34 -8.68
C GLU A 123 -2.55 -8.65 -9.34
N ALA A 124 -2.89 -9.64 -8.52
CA ALA A 124 -3.28 -10.96 -8.98
C ALA A 124 -4.64 -11.33 -8.38
N ALA A 125 -5.63 -11.59 -9.24
CA ALA A 125 -6.99 -11.94 -8.84
C ALA A 125 -7.38 -13.36 -9.25
N LEU A 126 -8.55 -13.78 -8.76
CA LEU A 126 -9.10 -15.14 -8.92
C LEU A 126 -8.16 -16.24 -8.39
N LEU A 127 -7.40 -15.92 -7.35
CA LEU A 127 -6.39 -16.82 -6.81
C LEU A 127 -7.03 -17.98 -6.03
N TYR A 128 -6.67 -19.21 -6.42
CA TYR A 128 -6.87 -20.41 -5.59
C TYR A 128 -5.71 -20.58 -4.59
N HIS A 129 -4.51 -20.17 -4.98
CA HIS A 129 -3.29 -20.23 -4.19
C HIS A 129 -2.28 -19.23 -4.79
N PHE A 130 -1.34 -18.77 -3.97
CA PHE A 130 -0.21 -17.96 -4.43
C PHE A 130 1.03 -18.42 -3.69
N ASP A 131 2.13 -18.64 -4.42
CA ASP A 131 3.43 -18.98 -3.87
C ASP A 131 4.41 -17.81 -4.09
N PRO A 132 4.63 -16.96 -3.07
CA PRO A 132 5.52 -15.81 -3.16
C PRO A 132 6.97 -16.17 -3.48
N SER A 133 7.41 -17.40 -3.22
CA SER A 133 8.77 -17.83 -3.55
C SER A 133 9.01 -17.98 -5.05
N GLN A 134 7.93 -18.01 -5.84
CA GLN A 134 7.99 -18.22 -7.29
C GLN A 134 8.04 -16.91 -8.10
N VAL A 135 7.92 -15.75 -7.46
CA VAL A 135 7.95 -14.45 -8.17
C VAL A 135 9.30 -13.74 -7.96
N PRO A 136 9.72 -12.86 -8.88
CA PRO A 136 10.99 -12.15 -8.76
C PRO A 136 11.17 -11.39 -7.44
N LEU A 137 12.40 -11.38 -6.93
CA LEU A 137 12.73 -10.79 -5.62
C LEU A 137 12.59 -9.26 -5.58
N THR A 138 12.45 -8.59 -6.73
CA THR A 138 12.29 -7.14 -6.88
C THR A 138 10.82 -6.66 -6.76
N LEU A 139 9.91 -7.55 -6.34
CA LEU A 139 8.51 -7.24 -6.07
C LEU A 139 8.37 -6.34 -4.84
N THR A 140 7.85 -5.14 -5.03
CA THR A 140 7.76 -4.12 -3.98
C THR A 140 6.36 -3.95 -3.40
N LEU A 141 5.32 -4.13 -4.24
CA LEU A 141 3.91 -4.01 -3.89
C LEU A 141 3.16 -5.22 -4.45
N LEU A 142 2.32 -5.85 -3.63
CA LEU A 142 1.56 -7.03 -4.03
C LEU A 142 0.11 -6.91 -3.56
N THR A 143 -0.82 -7.10 -4.49
CA THR A 143 -2.25 -7.25 -4.22
C THR A 143 -2.67 -8.68 -4.59
N LEU A 144 -3.24 -9.40 -3.64
CA LEU A 144 -3.75 -10.76 -3.82
C LEU A 144 -5.26 -10.77 -3.59
N GLN A 145 -6.02 -11.11 -4.61
CA GLN A 145 -7.46 -11.32 -4.53
C GLN A 145 -7.79 -12.79 -4.71
N PHE A 146 -8.13 -13.44 -3.59
CA PHE A 146 -8.53 -14.83 -3.58
C PHE A 146 -10.00 -14.98 -3.96
N ILE A 147 -10.33 -16.16 -4.48
CA ILE A 147 -11.71 -16.62 -4.51
C ILE A 147 -12.20 -16.90 -3.07
N TYR A 148 -13.51 -16.97 -2.84
CA TYR A 148 -14.09 -17.12 -1.50
C TYR A 148 -13.56 -18.33 -0.70
N GLU A 149 -13.22 -19.44 -1.38
CA GLU A 149 -12.68 -20.65 -0.76
C GLU A 149 -11.34 -21.04 -1.42
N PRO A 150 -10.24 -20.35 -1.06
CA PRO A 150 -8.94 -20.68 -1.62
C PRO A 150 -8.41 -21.97 -1.00
N THR A 151 -7.40 -22.54 -1.66
CA THR A 151 -6.69 -23.72 -1.16
C THR A 151 -6.05 -23.41 0.17
N ARG A 152 -6.26 -24.28 1.17
CA ARG A 152 -5.67 -24.15 2.51
C ARG A 152 -4.20 -24.58 2.52
N LYS A 153 -3.34 -23.75 1.93
CA LYS A 153 -1.88 -23.89 1.95
C LYS A 153 -1.27 -22.70 2.68
N ARG A 154 -0.14 -22.95 3.36
CA ARG A 154 0.64 -21.84 3.94
C ARG A 154 1.23 -20.99 2.81
N ILE A 155 1.21 -19.68 3.02
CA ILE A 155 1.75 -18.67 2.12
C ILE A 155 2.88 -17.98 2.89
N GLY A 156 4.09 -18.13 2.38
CA GLY A 156 5.33 -17.63 2.99
C GLY A 156 6.44 -17.54 1.94
N GLY A 157 7.66 -17.21 2.38
CA GLY A 157 8.79 -17.07 1.45
C GLY A 157 8.72 -15.82 0.58
N TRP A 158 8.23 -14.72 1.14
CA TRP A 158 8.03 -13.46 0.42
C TRP A 158 9.33 -12.85 -0.12
N PRO A 159 9.26 -12.13 -1.27
CA PRO A 159 10.34 -11.30 -1.76
C PRO A 159 10.87 -10.34 -0.70
N SER A 160 12.20 -10.25 -0.56
CA SER A 160 12.84 -9.40 0.45
C SER A 160 12.66 -7.90 0.19
N SER A 161 12.26 -7.50 -1.02
CA SER A 161 11.93 -6.11 -1.36
C SER A 161 10.46 -5.74 -1.12
N LEU A 162 9.62 -6.69 -0.69
CA LEU A 162 8.19 -6.46 -0.50
C LEU A 162 7.95 -5.52 0.69
N THR A 163 7.31 -4.39 0.43
CA THR A 163 7.02 -3.34 1.43
C THR A 163 5.55 -3.10 1.65
N SER A 164 4.69 -3.40 0.67
CA SER A 164 3.24 -3.30 0.80
C SER A 164 2.55 -4.56 0.31
N LEU A 165 1.57 -5.02 1.08
CA LEU A 165 0.82 -6.24 0.82
C LEU A 165 -0.67 -5.96 1.05
N SER A 166 -1.47 -6.25 0.04
CA SER A 166 -2.93 -6.19 0.11
C SER A 166 -3.51 -7.59 -0.09
N ILE A 167 -4.39 -8.03 0.80
CA ILE A 167 -5.00 -9.38 0.77
C ILE A 167 -6.53 -9.24 0.79
N TYR A 168 -7.18 -9.83 -0.21
CA TYR A 168 -8.64 -9.83 -0.33
C TYR A 168 -9.19 -11.25 -0.26
N ASN A 169 -10.27 -11.43 0.50
CA ASN A 169 -11.10 -12.64 0.54
C ASN A 169 -10.36 -13.92 0.99
N HIS A 170 -9.56 -13.85 2.05
CA HIS A 170 -8.89 -15.04 2.60
C HIS A 170 -9.46 -15.46 3.96
N GLN A 171 -10.02 -16.67 4.03
CA GLN A 171 -10.72 -17.17 5.22
C GLN A 171 -9.80 -17.55 6.40
N SER A 172 -8.48 -17.59 6.19
CA SER A 172 -7.54 -18.14 7.17
C SER A 172 -6.22 -17.37 7.21
N VAL A 173 -6.21 -16.19 7.82
CA VAL A 173 -5.01 -15.33 7.91
C VAL A 173 -3.81 -16.00 8.57
N TYR A 174 -4.02 -17.00 9.44
CA TYR A 174 -2.94 -17.77 10.07
C TYR A 174 -2.14 -18.65 9.11
N LEU A 175 -2.65 -18.88 7.89
CA LEU A 175 -1.89 -19.54 6.83
C LEU A 175 -0.91 -18.59 6.15
N ILE A 176 -1.06 -17.28 6.35
CA ILE A 176 -0.26 -16.25 5.70
C ILE A 176 0.77 -15.74 6.71
N GLU A 177 2.03 -16.06 6.47
CA GLU A 177 3.14 -15.60 7.30
C GLU A 177 3.51 -14.17 6.89
N LEU A 178 3.25 -13.14 7.71
CA LEU A 178 3.54 -11.77 7.27
C LEU A 178 5.06 -11.49 7.13
N PRO A 179 5.53 -10.85 6.04
CA PRO A 179 6.95 -10.55 5.84
C PRO A 179 7.44 -9.47 6.80
N LEU A 180 8.63 -9.66 7.38
CA LEU A 180 9.22 -8.73 8.36
C LEU A 180 9.60 -7.35 7.77
N THR A 181 9.67 -7.24 6.45
CA THR A 181 9.99 -6.02 5.69
C THR A 181 8.78 -5.10 5.48
N LEU A 182 7.58 -5.59 5.78
CA LEU A 182 6.33 -4.93 5.48
C LEU A 182 6.20 -3.59 6.22
N LYS A 183 5.84 -2.55 5.47
CA LYS A 183 5.49 -1.21 5.97
C LYS A 183 4.00 -0.97 5.91
N VAL A 184 3.30 -1.52 4.92
CA VAL A 184 1.85 -1.36 4.75
C VAL A 184 1.18 -2.71 4.57
N LEU A 185 0.13 -2.96 5.36
CA LEU A 185 -0.74 -4.12 5.22
C LEU A 185 -2.17 -3.63 5.03
N SER A 186 -2.80 -4.05 3.93
CA SER A 186 -4.22 -3.84 3.68
C SER A 186 -4.92 -5.19 3.58
N CYS A 187 -6.09 -5.33 4.20
CA CYS A 187 -6.84 -6.57 4.20
C CYS A 187 -8.33 -6.28 4.03
N SER A 188 -9.00 -7.02 3.14
CA SER A 188 -10.45 -6.93 2.95
C SER A 188 -11.08 -8.31 2.96
N GLY A 189 -12.22 -8.49 3.64
CA GLY A 189 -12.95 -9.76 3.59
C GLY A 189 -12.17 -10.92 4.22
N VAL A 190 -11.36 -10.65 5.25
CA VAL A 190 -10.62 -11.68 5.98
C VAL A 190 -11.35 -12.06 7.27
N ASN A 191 -11.33 -13.36 7.62
CA ASN A 191 -12.16 -13.88 8.74
C ASN A 191 -11.62 -13.50 10.13
N ARG A 192 -10.35 -13.07 10.25
CA ARG A 192 -9.66 -12.71 11.51
C ARG A 192 -8.49 -11.78 11.24
N VAL A 193 -7.88 -11.27 12.31
CA VAL A 193 -6.61 -10.53 12.29
C VAL A 193 -5.45 -11.34 12.90
N TRP A 194 -4.22 -11.02 12.52
CA TRP A 194 -3.02 -11.60 13.13
C TRP A 194 -2.86 -11.16 14.59
N HIS A 195 -2.21 -12.00 15.40
CA HIS A 195 -1.85 -11.65 16.78
C HIS A 195 -0.55 -10.86 16.88
N LYS A 196 0.33 -11.00 15.89
CA LYS A 196 1.61 -10.29 15.81
C LYS A 196 1.80 -9.74 14.41
N PHE A 197 2.25 -8.50 14.34
CA PHE A 197 2.53 -7.81 13.08
C PHE A 197 4.05 -7.60 12.88
N PRO A 198 4.49 -7.42 11.62
CA PRO A 198 5.87 -7.07 11.32
C PRO A 198 6.35 -5.82 12.08
N PRO A 199 7.59 -5.80 12.58
CA PRO A 199 8.09 -4.71 13.43
C PRO A 199 8.28 -3.38 12.70
N LYS A 200 8.28 -3.36 11.36
CA LYS A 200 8.42 -2.17 10.52
C LYS A 200 7.09 -1.65 9.98
N LEU A 201 5.97 -2.23 10.39
CA LEU A 201 4.66 -1.88 9.86
C LEU A 201 4.22 -0.51 10.36
N GLU A 202 4.01 0.42 9.42
CA GLU A 202 3.64 1.81 9.67
C GLU A 202 2.16 2.06 9.37
N GLY A 203 1.56 1.35 8.40
CA GLY A 203 0.16 1.49 8.02
C GLY A 203 -0.58 0.16 8.05
N LEU A 204 -1.76 0.14 8.65
CA LEU A 204 -2.61 -1.04 8.76
C LEU A 204 -4.06 -0.67 8.41
N TYR A 205 -4.60 -1.35 7.40
CA TYR A 205 -5.91 -1.05 6.84
C TYR A 205 -6.75 -2.33 6.81
N PHE A 206 -7.93 -2.30 7.39
CA PHE A 206 -8.87 -3.42 7.36
C PHE A 206 -10.23 -2.99 6.84
N SER A 207 -10.79 -3.78 5.94
CA SER A 207 -12.18 -3.68 5.51
C SER A 207 -12.89 -5.03 5.63
N ASP A 208 -14.20 -5.02 5.91
CA ASP A 208 -15.05 -6.23 5.91
C ASP A 208 -14.43 -7.39 6.73
N THR A 209 -13.97 -7.09 7.95
CA THR A 209 -13.19 -8.03 8.78
C THR A 209 -13.79 -8.18 10.17
N CYS A 210 -13.88 -9.42 10.68
CA CYS A 210 -14.27 -9.68 12.07
C CYS A 210 -13.02 -9.73 12.97
N TRP A 211 -12.95 -8.83 13.96
CA TRP A 211 -11.83 -8.75 14.89
C TRP A 211 -12.11 -9.59 16.13
N ILE A 212 -11.40 -10.70 16.27
CA ILE A 212 -11.41 -11.50 17.50
C ILE A 212 -10.02 -11.38 18.13
N THR A 213 -9.89 -10.44 19.07
CA THR A 213 -8.60 -10.20 19.73
C THR A 213 -8.37 -11.13 20.90
N SER A 214 -7.19 -11.77 20.89
CA SER A 214 -6.69 -12.55 22.02
C SER A 214 -5.94 -11.65 23.02
N HIS A 215 -5.59 -12.20 24.17
CA HIS A 215 -4.76 -11.50 25.16
C HIS A 215 -3.38 -11.13 24.59
N ASP A 216 -2.79 -11.99 23.75
CA ASP A 216 -1.47 -11.82 23.12
C ASP A 216 -1.44 -10.91 21.88
N PHE A 217 -2.58 -10.30 21.51
CA PHE A 217 -2.63 -9.37 20.38
C PHE A 217 -1.79 -8.12 20.67
N GLU A 218 -0.84 -7.77 19.80
CA GLU A 218 -0.01 -6.56 19.95
C GLU A 218 0.20 -5.84 18.61
N PHE A 219 0.03 -4.52 18.62
CA PHE A 219 0.43 -3.67 17.50
C PHE A 219 1.94 -3.41 17.52
N PRO A 220 2.57 -3.22 16.35
CA PRO A 220 3.99 -2.91 16.29
C PRO A 220 4.23 -1.47 16.71
N LYS A 221 5.32 -1.21 17.44
CA LYS A 221 5.70 0.13 17.94
C LYS A 221 5.98 1.17 16.85
N SER A 222 6.03 0.74 15.58
CA SER A 222 6.23 1.58 14.40
C SER A 222 4.91 2.06 13.79
N LEU A 223 3.76 1.53 14.21
CA LEU A 223 2.46 1.84 13.61
C LEU A 223 2.13 3.33 13.74
N ARG A 224 1.77 3.95 12.62
CA ARG A 224 1.41 5.37 12.50
C ARG A 224 -0.04 5.57 12.12
N THR A 225 -0.57 4.68 11.28
CA THR A 225 -1.93 4.76 10.75
C THR A 225 -2.65 3.44 10.96
N LEU A 226 -3.84 3.51 11.55
CA LEU A 226 -4.79 2.40 11.63
C LEU A 226 -6.13 2.86 11.08
N CYS A 227 -6.61 2.20 10.04
CA CYS A 227 -7.93 2.43 9.47
C CYS A 227 -8.72 1.13 9.48
N THR A 228 -9.95 1.17 9.97
CA THR A 228 -10.90 0.06 9.82
C THR A 228 -12.22 0.55 9.24
N MET A 229 -12.77 -0.24 8.33
CA MET A 229 -14.03 0.01 7.65
C MET A 229 -14.88 -1.25 7.66
N TYR A 230 -16.19 -1.18 7.96
CA TYR A 230 -17.05 -2.38 7.96
C TYR A 230 -16.48 -3.56 8.78
N CYS A 231 -15.79 -3.26 9.87
CA CYS A 231 -15.22 -4.26 10.75
C CYS A 231 -16.10 -4.45 11.98
N ASP A 232 -16.28 -5.70 12.38
CA ASP A 232 -16.88 -6.04 13.66
C ASP A 232 -15.78 -6.06 14.72
N ILE A 233 -15.73 -5.02 15.57
CA ILE A 233 -14.76 -4.85 16.65
C ILE A 233 -15.52 -4.92 17.99
N PRO A 234 -15.58 -6.10 18.64
CA PRO A 234 -16.46 -6.32 19.79
C PRO A 234 -16.08 -5.54 21.06
N ASP A 235 -14.84 -5.06 21.16
CA ASP A 235 -14.34 -4.27 22.29
C ASP A 235 -13.35 -3.22 21.78
N VAL A 236 -13.89 -2.06 21.37
CA VAL A 236 -13.12 -0.97 20.77
C VAL A 236 -12.12 -0.40 21.78
N GLN A 237 -12.52 -0.23 23.05
CA GLN A 237 -11.62 0.32 24.08
C GLN A 237 -10.39 -0.57 24.29
N LYS A 238 -10.55 -1.89 24.30
CA LYS A 238 -9.42 -2.81 24.39
C LYS A 238 -8.48 -2.73 23.18
N ILE A 239 -8.98 -2.37 22.00
CA ILE A 239 -8.11 -2.06 20.85
C ILE A 239 -7.34 -0.76 21.11
N LEU A 240 -8.05 0.30 21.55
CA LEU A 240 -7.46 1.60 21.86
C LEU A 240 -6.32 1.49 22.90
N ASP A 241 -6.53 0.71 23.96
CA ASP A 241 -5.55 0.48 25.03
C ASP A 241 -4.25 -0.18 24.54
N LYS A 242 -4.31 -0.88 23.40
CA LYS A 242 -3.17 -1.58 22.79
C LYS A 242 -2.45 -0.76 21.72
N LEU A 243 -3.00 0.39 21.32
CA LEU A 243 -2.39 1.23 20.29
C LEU A 243 -1.04 1.79 20.77
N PRO A 244 -0.01 1.78 19.91
CA PRO A 244 1.30 2.29 20.28
C PRO A 244 1.29 3.82 20.32
N GLY A 245 2.11 4.42 21.19
CA GLY A 245 2.26 5.88 21.27
C GLY A 245 2.84 6.56 20.02
N SER A 246 3.23 5.78 19.01
CA SER A 246 3.62 6.27 17.68
C SER A 246 2.44 6.58 16.77
N LEU A 247 1.24 6.06 17.07
CA LEU A 247 0.06 6.18 16.24
C LEU A 247 -0.42 7.63 16.16
N LYS A 248 -0.63 8.13 14.95
CA LYS A 248 -1.01 9.51 14.61
C LYS A 248 -2.38 9.59 13.94
N GLU A 249 -2.73 8.60 13.14
CA GLU A 249 -3.98 8.57 12.38
C GLU A 249 -4.78 7.36 12.81
N LEU A 250 -6.00 7.58 13.28
CA LEU A 250 -6.94 6.54 13.64
C LEU A 250 -8.27 6.80 12.94
N GLU A 251 -8.74 5.79 12.21
CA GLU A 251 -10.02 5.84 11.53
C GLU A 251 -10.84 4.59 11.83
N PHE A 252 -12.06 4.83 12.31
CA PHE A 252 -13.11 3.83 12.43
C PHE A 252 -14.30 4.30 11.60
N ARG A 253 -14.62 3.60 10.51
CA ARG A 253 -15.79 3.90 9.68
C ARG A 253 -16.72 2.72 9.56
N ARG A 254 -18.03 2.95 9.72
CA ARG A 254 -19.06 1.93 9.44
C ARG A 254 -18.81 0.58 10.13
N ASN A 255 -18.20 0.59 11.31
CA ASN A 255 -17.94 -0.61 12.09
C ASN A 255 -19.20 -0.98 12.86
N GLU A 256 -20.20 -1.46 12.13
CA GLU A 256 -21.50 -1.85 12.69
C GLU A 256 -21.31 -3.00 13.71
N GLY A 257 -21.99 -2.89 14.87
CA GLY A 257 -21.88 -3.88 15.95
C GLY A 257 -20.79 -3.58 17.00
N SER A 258 -19.91 -2.61 16.73
CA SER A 258 -18.97 -2.09 17.72
C SER A 258 -19.63 -1.09 18.66
N ASP A 259 -19.35 -1.21 19.95
CA ASP A 259 -19.73 -0.20 20.93
C ASP A 259 -18.73 0.96 20.91
N PHE A 260 -19.17 2.10 20.39
CA PHE A 260 -18.40 3.35 20.41
C PHE A 260 -18.80 4.26 21.57
N SER A 261 -19.68 3.84 22.48
CA SER A 261 -20.09 4.68 23.60
C SER A 261 -18.93 4.93 24.57
N SER A 262 -18.66 6.21 24.88
CA SER A 262 -17.66 6.63 25.87
C SER A 262 -16.26 6.01 25.68
N LEU A 263 -15.49 6.52 24.71
CA LEU A 263 -14.13 6.02 24.42
C LEU A 263 -13.02 6.93 24.94
N GLU A 264 -11.95 6.32 25.44
CA GLU A 264 -10.71 7.00 25.80
C GLU A 264 -9.64 6.76 24.73
N PHE A 265 -9.30 7.84 24.01
CA PHE A 265 -8.33 7.75 22.91
C PHE A 265 -6.89 8.04 23.39
N PRO A 266 -5.88 7.33 22.84
CA PRO A 266 -4.49 7.64 23.08
C PRO A 266 -4.11 9.08 22.71
N ASN A 267 -3.34 9.75 23.58
CA ASN A 267 -2.95 11.15 23.41
C ASN A 267 -2.08 11.45 22.17
N SER A 268 -1.51 10.42 21.53
CA SER A 268 -0.62 10.57 20.38
C SER A 268 -1.34 10.88 19.07
N ILE A 269 -2.64 10.58 19.00
CA ILE A 269 -3.48 10.70 17.80
C ILE A 269 -3.65 12.19 17.45
N GLU A 270 -3.43 12.50 16.17
CA GLU A 270 -3.53 13.84 15.58
C GLU A 270 -4.72 13.96 14.63
N TYR A 271 -5.08 12.87 13.94
CA TYR A 271 -6.28 12.76 13.11
C TYR A 271 -7.13 11.60 13.62
N LEU A 272 -8.40 11.89 13.93
CA LEU A 272 -9.39 10.91 14.33
C LEU A 272 -10.61 10.99 13.41
N SER A 273 -10.98 9.86 12.82
CA SER A 273 -12.24 9.73 12.08
C SER A 273 -13.13 8.69 12.72
N LEU A 274 -14.35 9.08 13.04
CA LEU A 274 -15.44 8.22 13.44
C LEU A 274 -16.62 8.33 12.46
N ALA A 275 -16.31 8.73 11.21
CA ALA A 275 -17.31 8.98 10.18
C ALA A 275 -18.16 7.73 9.90
N GLU A 276 -19.44 7.94 9.58
CA GLU A 276 -20.42 6.90 9.28
C GLU A 276 -20.52 5.82 10.38
N SER A 277 -20.19 6.16 11.62
CA SER A 277 -20.35 5.28 12.79
C SER A 277 -21.67 5.56 13.48
N ASP A 278 -22.24 4.55 14.15
CA ASP A 278 -23.50 4.68 14.88
C ASP A 278 -23.30 5.37 16.24
N ILE A 279 -22.96 6.65 16.18
CA ILE A 279 -22.68 7.50 17.35
C ILE A 279 -23.72 8.62 17.38
N ASP A 280 -24.45 8.74 18.50
CA ASP A 280 -25.48 9.76 18.72
C ASP A 280 -25.10 10.80 19.79
N SER A 281 -24.06 10.53 20.59
CA SER A 281 -23.50 11.45 21.58
C SER A 281 -21.99 11.29 21.70
N LEU A 282 -21.31 12.37 22.10
CA LEU A 282 -19.89 12.38 22.46
C LEU A 282 -19.68 12.43 23.99
N ASP A 283 -20.74 12.24 24.77
CA ASP A 283 -20.65 12.23 26.23
C ASP A 283 -19.76 11.06 26.69
N GLY A 284 -18.85 11.33 27.62
CA GLY A 284 -17.90 10.34 28.16
C GLY A 284 -16.65 10.10 27.29
N TYR A 285 -16.55 10.72 26.12
CA TYR A 285 -15.34 10.62 25.29
C TYR A 285 -14.17 11.40 25.91
N VAL A 286 -12.99 10.79 25.91
CA VAL A 286 -11.72 11.46 26.23
C VAL A 286 -10.91 11.57 24.96
N PHE A 287 -10.93 12.76 24.36
CA PHE A 287 -10.22 13.02 23.10
C PHE A 287 -8.70 13.16 23.30
N PRO A 288 -7.89 12.84 22.27
CA PRO A 288 -6.44 12.98 22.31
C PRO A 288 -6.02 14.42 22.55
N LYS A 289 -5.02 14.63 23.42
CA LYS A 289 -4.40 15.96 23.61
C LYS A 289 -3.73 16.53 22.35
N SER A 290 -3.29 15.67 21.45
CA SER A 290 -2.62 16.06 20.20
C SER A 290 -3.58 16.19 19.01
N LEU A 291 -4.89 16.04 19.24
CA LEU A 291 -5.88 16.03 18.18
C LEU A 291 -5.88 17.37 17.44
N LYS A 292 -5.80 17.30 16.11
CA LYS A 292 -5.84 18.46 15.20
C LYS A 292 -7.06 18.43 14.32
N GLU A 293 -7.50 17.24 13.93
CA GLU A 293 -8.63 17.03 13.04
C GLU A 293 -9.53 15.91 13.53
N LEU A 294 -10.84 16.16 13.54
CA LEU A 294 -11.88 15.22 13.94
C LEU A 294 -12.96 15.14 12.86
N LEU A 295 -13.15 13.95 12.28
CA LEU A 295 -14.16 13.70 11.25
C LEU A 295 -15.34 12.92 11.84
N LEU A 296 -16.54 13.51 11.80
CA LEU A 296 -17.81 12.97 12.31
C LEU A 296 -18.93 12.98 11.25
N VAL A 297 -18.55 13.02 9.97
CA VAL A 297 -19.48 13.00 8.82
C VAL A 297 -20.39 11.78 8.92
N ASP A 298 -21.68 11.98 8.62
CA ASP A 298 -22.71 10.94 8.61
C ASP A 298 -22.86 10.19 9.96
N THR A 299 -22.63 10.88 11.08
CA THR A 299 -23.00 10.42 12.43
C THR A 299 -24.36 10.97 12.87
N LYS A 300 -24.90 10.47 14.00
CA LYS A 300 -26.17 10.96 14.58
C LYS A 300 -25.94 12.07 15.62
N VAL A 301 -24.70 12.51 15.83
CA VAL A 301 -24.36 13.54 16.82
C VAL A 301 -25.01 14.88 16.44
N PRO A 302 -25.77 15.52 17.34
CA PRO A 302 -26.42 16.81 17.07
C PRO A 302 -25.42 17.94 16.75
N ARG A 303 -25.78 18.80 15.79
CA ARG A 303 -24.90 19.89 15.31
C ARG A 303 -24.46 20.88 16.38
N ASP A 304 -25.30 21.10 17.38
CA ASP A 304 -25.07 21.98 18.53
C ASP A 304 -24.09 21.40 19.56
N LYS A 305 -23.73 20.11 19.45
CA LYS A 305 -22.74 19.45 20.32
C LYS A 305 -21.30 19.55 19.82
N PHE A 306 -21.07 20.04 18.60
CA PHE A 306 -19.72 20.14 18.01
C PHE A 306 -18.87 21.31 18.52
N HIS A 307 -19.38 22.13 19.45
CA HIS A 307 -18.73 23.36 19.93
C HIS A 307 -17.57 23.18 20.93
N TYR A 308 -17.08 21.97 21.20
CA TYR A 308 -16.30 21.69 22.42
C TYR A 308 -14.82 21.32 22.25
N LEU A 309 -14.24 21.40 21.05
CA LEU A 309 -12.81 21.14 20.84
C LEU A 309 -12.07 22.38 20.32
N PRO A 310 -11.68 23.33 21.19
CA PRO A 310 -10.98 24.54 20.76
C PRO A 310 -9.65 24.19 20.09
N GLY A 311 -9.45 24.67 18.85
CA GLY A 311 -8.22 24.46 18.09
C GLY A 311 -8.17 23.14 17.30
N VAL A 312 -9.26 22.36 17.32
CA VAL A 312 -9.43 21.16 16.47
C VAL A 312 -10.31 21.52 15.28
N ASP A 313 -9.90 21.13 14.07
CA ASP A 313 -10.73 21.19 12.87
C ASP A 313 -11.76 20.05 12.92
N VAL A 314 -13.03 20.39 13.08
CA VAL A 314 -14.11 19.40 13.20
C VAL A 314 -14.94 19.43 11.92
N ILE A 315 -14.95 18.31 11.20
CA ILE A 315 -15.64 18.15 9.92
C ILE A 315 -16.85 17.22 10.12
N ILE A 316 -18.03 17.70 9.69
CA ILE A 316 -19.36 17.10 9.96
C ILE A 316 -20.20 16.96 8.70
#